data_AF-A0A6B0V4B8-F1
#
_entry.id   AF-A0A6B0V4B8-F1
#
_cell.length_a   1.000
_cell.length_b   1.000
_cell.length_c   1.000
_cell.angle_alpha   90.00
_cell.angle_beta   90.00
_cell.angle_gamma   90.00
#
_symmetry.space_group_name_H-M   'P 1'
#
loop_
_entity.id
_entity.type
_entity.pdbx_description
1 polymer ?
#
loop_
_entity_poly.entity_id
_entity_poly.type
_entity_poly.pdbx_seq_one_letter_code
_entity_poly.pdbx_strand_id
1 'polypeptide(L)'
;MPPGPISFLGNAIVKYVPRESKWTFSGKLPSKRYGHLAAVTKGCLYIVGGFEVSRDKCHIPTGTCNRYSFSKGCWDKVASLKYPRCHHGVTVVLGQIYAVGGQSVESLWHHRAALPLPMCNSSLVVHNDRLFAFGGLVRTVTQDKSQPLTPIGDVLEYTPGTDTWVLLTSMPTPCHSSCLASLGDDIYVLGGQLEDDAATATKASYRYNPSTDRWLALPPLPSRLSQSCAVVLRMHVFE
;
A
#
# COMPACT_ATOMS: atom_id res chain seq x y z
N MET A 1 39.80 27.31 -14.46
CA MET A 1 38.76 27.17 -13.43
C MET A 1 38.08 25.82 -13.60
N PRO A 2 37.86 25.03 -12.53
CA PRO A 2 37.00 23.86 -12.63
C PRO A 2 35.54 24.30 -12.82
N PRO A 3 34.71 23.59 -13.60
CA PRO A 3 33.31 23.94 -13.77
C PRO A 3 32.57 23.80 -12.43
N GLY A 4 31.82 24.85 -12.06
CA GLY A 4 31.06 24.92 -10.81
C GLY A 4 29.99 23.83 -10.65
N PRO A 5 29.38 23.71 -9.46
CA PRO A 5 28.48 22.61 -9.10
C PRO A 5 27.27 22.53 -10.04
N ILE A 6 26.97 21.29 -10.46
CA ILE A 6 26.02 20.91 -11.50
C ILE A 6 24.57 21.19 -11.05
N SER A 7 24.05 22.39 -11.34
CA SER A 7 22.65 22.76 -11.12
C SER A 7 21.70 22.34 -12.28
N PHE A 8 22.14 21.43 -13.16
CA PHE A 8 21.51 21.11 -14.45
C PHE A 8 20.77 19.76 -14.54
N LEU A 9 20.73 18.96 -13.48
CA LEU A 9 20.45 17.51 -13.58
C LEU A 9 19.02 17.09 -13.96
N GLY A 10 18.02 17.96 -13.87
CA GLY A 10 16.62 17.54 -14.09
C GLY A 10 16.23 17.26 -15.55
N ASN A 11 16.92 17.85 -16.52
CA ASN A 11 16.63 17.65 -17.95
C ASN A 11 17.88 17.59 -18.84
N ALA A 12 19.09 17.56 -18.30
CA ALA A 12 20.30 17.46 -19.11
C ALA A 12 20.40 16.09 -19.80
N ILE A 13 20.83 16.09 -21.06
CA ILE A 13 21.19 14.89 -21.81
C ILE A 13 22.70 14.92 -21.93
N VAL A 14 23.34 13.85 -21.47
CA VAL A 14 24.77 13.63 -21.63
C VAL A 14 25.01 12.40 -22.50
N LYS A 15 26.02 12.45 -23.35
CA LYS A 15 26.41 11.38 -24.25
C LYS A 15 27.84 10.95 -23.92
N TYR A 16 28.06 9.65 -23.78
CA TYR A 16 29.41 9.11 -23.69
C TYR A 16 30.02 8.97 -25.09
N VAL A 17 31.25 9.44 -25.25
CA VAL A 17 32.06 9.29 -26.47
C VAL A 17 33.15 8.26 -26.19
N PRO A 18 33.01 6.99 -26.62
CA PRO A 18 33.90 5.91 -26.21
C PRO A 18 35.37 6.12 -26.60
N ARG A 19 35.61 6.68 -27.80
CA ARG A 19 36.96 6.94 -28.30
C ARG A 19 37.74 7.94 -27.44
N GLU A 20 37.04 8.89 -26.84
CA GLU A 20 37.61 9.93 -25.99
C GLU A 20 37.50 9.59 -24.49
N SER A 21 36.84 8.48 -24.17
CA SER A 21 36.45 8.09 -22.82
C SER A 21 35.86 9.23 -21.99
N LYS A 22 34.98 10.02 -22.61
CA LYS A 22 34.45 11.26 -22.02
C LYS A 22 32.94 11.38 -22.16
N TRP A 23 32.30 11.93 -21.13
CA TRP A 23 30.92 12.39 -21.20
C TRP A 23 30.86 13.82 -21.72
N THR A 24 30.01 14.06 -22.71
CA THR A 24 29.76 15.37 -23.29
C THR A 24 28.29 15.75 -23.13
N PHE A 25 28.03 17.06 -23.01
CA PHE A 25 26.68 17.57 -23.01
C PHE A 25 26.08 17.47 -24.41
N SER A 26 24.89 16.87 -24.52
CA SER A 26 24.23 16.56 -25.79
C SER A 26 22.86 17.24 -25.95
N GLY A 27 22.47 18.09 -25.01
CA GLY A 27 21.22 18.86 -25.08
C GLY A 27 20.36 18.73 -23.82
N LYS A 28 19.08 19.08 -23.94
CA LYS A 28 18.10 18.98 -22.85
C LYS A 28 16.82 18.29 -23.29
N LEU A 29 16.18 17.58 -22.37
CA LEU A 29 14.81 17.09 -22.52
C LEU A 29 13.82 18.27 -22.55
N PRO A 30 12.68 18.14 -23.25
CA PRO A 30 11.63 19.17 -23.31
C PRO A 30 11.08 19.57 -21.93
N SER A 31 11.00 18.63 -20.99
CA SER A 31 10.61 18.89 -19.60
C SER A 31 11.54 18.15 -18.63
N LYS A 32 11.70 18.72 -17.42
CA LYS A 32 12.45 18.06 -16.34
C LYS A 32 11.70 16.84 -15.85
N ARG A 33 12.37 15.68 -15.82
CA ARG A 33 11.77 14.41 -15.42
C ARG A 33 12.80 13.39 -14.99
N TYR A 34 12.39 12.43 -14.16
CA TYR A 34 13.18 11.25 -13.78
C TYR A 34 12.26 10.01 -13.71
N GLY A 35 12.83 8.82 -13.53
CA GLY A 35 12.06 7.56 -13.51
C GLY A 35 11.34 7.23 -14.83
N HIS A 36 11.71 7.93 -15.91
CA HIS A 36 11.33 7.62 -17.29
C HIS A 36 12.25 6.54 -17.84
N LEU A 37 11.86 5.91 -18.95
CA LEU A 37 12.77 5.08 -19.73
C LEU A 37 12.84 5.55 -21.18
N ALA A 38 13.92 5.13 -21.82
CA ALA A 38 14.25 5.47 -23.18
C ALA A 38 14.22 4.24 -24.08
N ALA A 39 13.76 4.42 -25.32
CA ALA A 39 13.84 3.40 -26.36
C ALA A 39 14.32 4.02 -27.67
N VAL A 40 15.11 3.28 -28.45
CA VAL A 40 15.54 3.71 -29.78
C VAL A 40 14.89 2.81 -30.81
N THR A 41 14.19 3.41 -31.78
CA THR A 41 13.60 2.69 -32.92
C THR A 41 13.45 3.64 -34.10
N LYS A 42 13.62 3.12 -35.32
CA LYS A 42 13.45 3.88 -36.58
C LYS A 42 14.20 5.23 -36.59
N GLY A 43 15.47 5.23 -36.15
CA GLY A 43 16.32 6.43 -36.16
C GLY A 43 15.88 7.54 -35.21
N CYS A 44 15.08 7.23 -34.19
CA CYS A 44 14.62 8.18 -33.19
C CYS A 44 14.80 7.63 -31.77
N LEU A 45 15.12 8.52 -30.84
CA LEU A 45 15.12 8.25 -29.39
C LEU A 45 13.76 8.67 -28.82
N TYR A 46 13.11 7.77 -28.10
CA TYR A 46 11.84 8.00 -27.44
C TYR A 46 12.05 8.03 -25.94
N ILE A 47 11.47 9.00 -25.27
CA ILE A 47 11.40 9.12 -23.81
C ILE A 47 9.96 8.91 -23.40
N VAL A 48 9.72 7.92 -22.56
CA VAL A 48 8.38 7.41 -22.22
C VAL A 48 8.13 7.60 -20.73
N GLY A 49 7.04 8.31 -20.41
CA GLY A 49 6.54 8.52 -19.05
C GLY A 49 7.54 9.17 -18.10
N GLY A 50 7.56 8.69 -16.85
CA GLY A 50 8.38 9.16 -15.74
C GLY A 50 7.60 10.02 -14.75
N PHE A 51 8.33 10.76 -13.91
CA PHE A 51 7.79 11.79 -13.04
C PHE A 51 8.08 13.16 -13.62
N GLU A 52 7.06 14.01 -13.73
CA GLU A 52 7.27 15.45 -13.94
C GLU A 52 7.28 16.15 -12.58
N VAL A 53 8.21 17.09 -12.42
CA VAL A 53 8.36 17.86 -11.18
C VAL A 53 7.38 19.02 -11.21
N SER A 54 6.34 18.95 -10.36
CA SER A 54 5.42 20.09 -10.14
C SER A 54 6.12 21.22 -9.38
N ARG A 55 5.56 22.44 -9.45
CA ARG A 55 6.01 23.61 -8.68
C ARG A 55 6.04 23.33 -7.17
N ASP A 56 5.15 22.47 -6.68
CA ASP A 56 5.01 22.12 -5.26
C ASP A 56 5.94 20.98 -4.82
N LYS A 57 6.94 20.62 -5.65
CA LYS A 57 7.87 19.48 -5.45
C LYS A 57 7.21 18.10 -5.39
N CYS A 58 5.90 18.00 -5.59
CA CYS A 58 5.22 16.72 -5.75
C CYS A 58 5.64 16.04 -7.05
N HIS A 59 5.94 14.74 -6.95
CA HIS A 59 6.33 13.88 -8.06
C HIS A 59 5.09 13.24 -8.66
N ILE A 60 4.66 13.72 -9.82
CA ILE A 60 3.43 13.26 -10.46
C ILE A 60 3.80 12.35 -11.64
N PRO A 61 3.38 11.07 -11.65
CA PRO A 61 3.57 10.20 -12.80
C PRO A 61 2.96 10.85 -14.05
N THR A 62 3.72 10.92 -15.14
CA THR A 62 3.29 11.53 -16.39
C THR A 62 3.07 10.46 -17.45
N GLY A 63 2.07 10.66 -18.31
CA GLY A 63 1.87 9.86 -19.51
C GLY A 63 2.63 10.41 -20.72
N THR A 64 3.31 11.55 -20.58
CA THR A 64 3.92 12.25 -21.72
C THR A 64 5.07 11.47 -22.35
N CYS A 65 5.04 11.39 -23.67
CA CYS A 65 6.08 10.77 -24.48
C CYS A 65 6.68 11.80 -25.44
N ASN A 66 8.01 11.79 -25.57
CA ASN A 66 8.74 12.69 -26.47
C ASN A 66 9.64 11.86 -27.39
N ARG A 67 9.80 12.31 -28.64
CA ARG A 67 10.66 11.68 -29.64
C ARG A 67 11.71 12.67 -30.11
N TYR A 68 12.99 12.31 -30.02
CA TYR A 68 14.09 13.01 -30.65
C TYR A 68 14.43 12.35 -31.98
N SER A 69 14.37 13.13 -33.07
CA SER A 69 14.80 12.68 -34.39
C SER A 69 16.27 13.01 -34.59
N PHE A 70 17.13 12.00 -34.77
CA PHE A 70 18.56 12.22 -34.99
C PHE A 70 18.86 12.95 -36.31
N SER A 71 18.02 12.76 -37.33
CA SER A 71 18.17 13.43 -38.63
C SER A 71 17.78 14.91 -38.58
N LYS A 72 16.79 15.27 -37.75
CA LYS A 72 16.30 16.65 -37.62
C LYS A 72 16.96 17.42 -36.46
N GLY A 73 17.52 16.71 -35.49
CA GLY A 73 18.12 17.31 -34.30
C GLY A 73 17.11 17.95 -33.33
N CYS A 74 15.81 17.62 -33.42
CA CYS A 74 14.75 18.22 -32.62
C CYS A 74 13.90 17.20 -31.86
N TRP A 75 13.26 17.67 -30.78
CA TRP A 75 12.28 16.93 -30.00
C TRP A 75 10.86 17.25 -30.47
N ASP A 76 10.05 16.21 -30.65
CA ASP A 76 8.61 16.29 -30.89
C ASP A 76 7.85 15.62 -29.75
N LYS A 77 6.69 16.17 -29.35
CA LYS A 77 5.74 15.44 -28.52
C LYS A 77 5.05 14.37 -29.38
N VAL A 78 4.93 13.15 -28.84
CA VAL A 78 4.19 12.06 -29.49
C VAL A 78 3.01 11.62 -28.62
N ALA A 79 2.24 10.63 -29.08
CA ALA A 79 1.10 10.10 -28.33
C ALA A 79 1.50 9.73 -26.90
N SER A 80 0.75 10.25 -25.93
CA SER A 80 0.93 9.94 -24.52
C SER A 80 0.45 8.52 -24.20
N LEU A 81 1.00 7.93 -23.15
CA LEU A 81 0.46 6.72 -22.55
C LEU A 81 -0.96 6.98 -22.04
N LYS A 82 -1.87 6.03 -22.26
CA LYS A 82 -3.24 6.07 -21.74
C LYS A 82 -3.27 6.18 -20.21
N TYR A 83 -2.37 5.47 -19.54
CA TYR A 83 -2.19 5.50 -18.09
C TYR A 83 -0.79 6.04 -17.77
N PRO A 84 -0.70 7.22 -17.12
CA PRO A 84 0.57 7.78 -16.65
C PRO A 84 1.35 6.79 -15.80
N ARG A 85 2.67 6.71 -16.00
CA ARG A 85 3.51 5.77 -15.26
C ARG A 85 4.97 6.19 -15.14
N CYS A 86 5.61 5.77 -14.07
CA CYS A 86 7.04 5.93 -13.78
C CYS A 86 7.65 4.62 -13.26
N HIS A 87 8.98 4.50 -13.27
CA HIS A 87 9.71 3.29 -12.84
C HIS A 87 9.22 1.99 -13.52
N HIS A 88 8.78 2.12 -14.77
CA HIS A 88 8.33 1.01 -15.61
C HIS A 88 9.49 0.47 -16.46
N GLY A 89 9.30 -0.68 -17.09
CA GLY A 89 10.17 -1.19 -18.15
C GLY A 89 9.73 -0.68 -19.53
N VAL A 90 10.68 -0.44 -20.43
CA VAL A 90 10.41 -0.08 -21.84
C VAL A 90 11.29 -0.93 -22.73
N THR A 91 10.70 -1.53 -23.76
CA THR A 91 11.43 -2.31 -24.76
C THR A 91 10.84 -2.09 -26.16
N VAL A 92 11.57 -2.52 -27.19
CA VAL A 92 11.13 -2.47 -28.58
C VAL A 92 11.00 -3.89 -29.11
N VAL A 93 9.82 -4.25 -29.60
CA VAL A 93 9.55 -5.54 -30.26
C VAL A 93 8.94 -5.26 -31.62
N LEU A 94 9.54 -5.81 -32.69
CA LEU A 94 9.10 -5.62 -34.08
C LEU A 94 8.87 -4.15 -34.46
N GLY A 95 9.73 -3.26 -33.95
CA GLY A 95 9.67 -1.82 -34.22
C GLY A 95 8.58 -1.05 -33.45
N GLN A 96 7.84 -1.71 -32.56
CA GLN A 96 6.85 -1.11 -31.66
C GLN A 96 7.44 -0.96 -30.25
N ILE A 97 7.08 0.12 -29.56
CA ILE A 97 7.53 0.41 -28.19
C ILE A 97 6.50 -0.13 -27.21
N TYR A 98 6.96 -0.96 -26.27
CA TYR A 98 6.15 -1.52 -25.19
C TYR A 98 6.60 -0.92 -23.85
N ALA A 99 5.66 -0.43 -23.05
CA ALA A 99 5.89 0.04 -21.69
C ALA A 99 5.15 -0.89 -20.71
N VAL A 100 5.88 -1.52 -19.79
CA VAL A 100 5.38 -2.62 -18.94
C VAL A 100 5.62 -2.30 -17.46
N GLY A 101 4.60 -2.52 -16.62
CA GLY A 101 4.67 -2.26 -15.17
C GLY A 101 4.79 -0.77 -14.81
N GLY A 102 5.43 -0.51 -13.67
CA GLY A 102 5.62 0.82 -13.09
C GLY A 102 4.54 1.24 -12.10
N GLN A 103 4.69 2.44 -11.56
CA GLN A 103 3.73 3.06 -10.64
C GLN A 103 2.87 4.07 -11.40
N SER A 104 1.57 4.09 -11.11
CA SER A 104 0.62 5.11 -11.62
C SER A 104 0.02 5.91 -10.46
N VAL A 105 -0.76 6.95 -10.77
CA VAL A 105 -1.53 7.71 -9.76
C VAL A 105 -2.51 6.78 -9.02
N GLU A 106 -3.06 5.78 -9.72
CA GLU A 106 -3.90 4.73 -9.11
C GLU A 106 -3.12 3.74 -8.23
N SER A 107 -1.78 3.76 -8.28
CA SER A 107 -0.90 2.97 -7.41
C SER A 107 -0.48 3.72 -6.14
N LEU A 108 -1.03 4.91 -5.89
CA LEU A 108 -0.78 5.65 -4.66
C LEU A 108 -1.68 5.10 -3.55
N TRP A 109 -1.07 4.86 -2.39
CA TRP A 109 -1.82 4.62 -1.17
C TRP A 109 -2.63 5.87 -0.83
N HIS A 110 -3.94 5.72 -0.71
CA HIS A 110 -4.82 6.79 -0.23
C HIS A 110 -5.05 6.56 1.26
N HIS A 111 -4.82 7.60 2.06
CA HIS A 111 -5.27 7.58 3.45
C HIS A 111 -6.80 7.45 3.47
N ARG A 112 -7.28 6.46 4.23
CA ARG A 112 -8.70 6.28 4.56
C ARG A 112 -8.98 6.85 5.94
N ALA A 113 -10.25 6.85 6.35
CA ALA A 113 -10.62 7.27 7.69
C ALA A 113 -9.73 6.60 8.74
N ALA A 114 -9.16 7.44 9.60
CA ALA A 114 -8.36 6.98 10.72
C ALA A 114 -9.24 6.17 11.68
N LEU A 115 -8.64 5.18 12.34
CA LEU A 115 -9.27 4.53 13.49
C LEU A 115 -9.62 5.60 14.54
N PRO A 116 -10.74 5.47 15.26
CA PRO A 116 -11.14 6.43 16.29
C PRO A 116 -10.13 6.57 17.43
N LEU A 117 -9.36 5.51 17.70
CA LEU A 117 -8.33 5.46 18.73
C LEU A 117 -7.04 4.83 18.17
N PRO A 118 -5.85 5.34 18.52
CA PRO A 118 -4.58 4.67 18.22
C PRO A 118 -4.50 3.34 18.96
N MET A 119 -4.40 2.25 18.21
CA MET A 119 -4.36 0.88 18.74
C MET A 119 -3.40 0.00 17.93
N CYS A 120 -2.90 -1.07 18.55
CA CYS A 120 -2.12 -2.11 17.89
C CYS A 120 -2.63 -3.51 18.25
N ASN A 121 -2.17 -4.53 17.52
CA ASN A 121 -2.51 -5.94 17.75
C ASN A 121 -4.02 -6.26 17.69
N SER A 122 -4.81 -5.42 17.02
CA SER A 122 -6.20 -5.72 16.67
C SER A 122 -6.25 -6.82 15.62
N SER A 123 -7.21 -7.72 15.77
CA SER A 123 -7.44 -8.76 14.79
C SER A 123 -8.40 -8.25 13.71
N LEU A 124 -8.06 -8.46 12.44
CA LEU A 124 -8.84 -7.98 11.30
C LEU A 124 -9.52 -9.13 10.56
N VAL A 125 -10.75 -8.91 10.11
CA VAL A 125 -11.48 -9.85 9.24
C VAL A 125 -12.37 -9.09 8.28
N VAL A 126 -12.47 -9.59 7.04
CA VAL A 126 -13.46 -9.09 6.07
C VAL A 126 -14.69 -9.99 6.13
N HIS A 127 -15.87 -9.39 6.27
CA HIS A 127 -17.16 -10.08 6.28
C HIS A 127 -18.19 -9.23 5.53
N ASN A 128 -18.84 -9.79 4.50
CA ASN A 128 -19.84 -9.11 3.67
C ASN A 128 -19.39 -7.73 3.16
N ASP A 129 -18.21 -7.66 2.52
CA ASP A 129 -17.58 -6.45 1.96
C ASP A 129 -17.27 -5.33 2.97
N ARG A 130 -17.35 -5.62 4.27
CA ARG A 130 -16.95 -4.72 5.35
C ARG A 130 -15.73 -5.26 6.06
N LEU A 131 -14.87 -4.36 6.53
CA LEU A 131 -13.69 -4.70 7.32
C LEU A 131 -14.02 -4.52 8.79
N PHE A 132 -13.75 -5.53 9.60
CA PHE A 132 -13.92 -5.47 11.05
C PHE A 132 -12.57 -5.54 11.74
N ALA A 133 -12.41 -4.75 12.80
CA ALA A 133 -11.29 -4.81 13.73
C ALA A 133 -11.80 -5.17 15.12
N PHE A 134 -11.26 -6.26 15.68
CA PHE A 134 -11.63 -6.77 17.00
C PHE A 134 -10.49 -6.59 17.99
N GLY A 135 -10.80 -5.95 19.10
CA GLY A 135 -9.91 -5.78 20.24
C GLY A 135 -8.59 -5.11 19.87
N GLY A 136 -7.54 -5.48 20.57
CA GLY A 136 -6.22 -4.87 20.44
C GLY A 136 -5.76 -4.24 21.73
N LEU A 137 -4.68 -3.49 21.63
CA LEU A 137 -3.98 -2.84 22.72
C LEU A 137 -4.04 -1.32 22.53
N VAL A 138 -4.46 -0.61 23.57
CA VAL A 138 -4.49 0.87 23.59
C VAL A 138 -3.67 1.42 24.73
N ARG A 139 -3.22 2.66 24.57
CA ARG A 139 -2.69 3.45 25.68
C ARG A 139 -3.80 4.35 26.21
N THR A 140 -4.20 4.13 27.45
CA THR A 140 -5.17 5.00 28.12
C THR A 140 -4.52 6.34 28.49
N VAL A 141 -5.31 7.42 28.53
CA VAL A 141 -4.81 8.79 28.78
C VAL A 141 -4.12 8.93 30.15
N THR A 142 -4.47 8.06 31.10
CA THR A 142 -3.93 8.05 32.46
C THR A 142 -2.66 7.22 32.63
N GLN A 143 -2.24 6.47 31.61
CA GLN A 143 -1.05 5.60 31.68
C GLN A 143 0.23 6.33 31.31
N ASP A 144 1.24 6.19 32.17
CA ASP A 144 2.62 6.50 31.82
C ASP A 144 3.10 5.60 30.65
N LYS A 145 4.03 6.09 29.84
CA LYS A 145 4.64 5.33 28.73
C LYS A 145 5.35 4.07 29.20
N SER A 146 5.76 4.02 30.47
CA SER A 146 6.39 2.85 31.10
C SER A 146 5.40 1.72 31.43
N GLN A 147 4.09 2.01 31.49
CA GLN A 147 3.06 1.03 31.79
C GLN A 147 2.69 0.21 30.54
N PRO A 148 2.35 -1.09 30.70
CA PRO A 148 1.92 -1.93 29.60
C PRO A 148 0.63 -1.41 28.98
N LEU A 149 0.42 -1.73 27.71
CA LEU A 149 -0.79 -1.35 27.01
C LEU A 149 -2.00 -2.12 27.56
N THR A 150 -3.18 -1.51 27.50
CA THR A 150 -4.42 -2.11 27.98
C THR A 150 -5.13 -2.84 26.85
N PRO A 151 -5.45 -4.14 27.00
CA PRO A 151 -6.33 -4.86 26.09
C PRO A 151 -7.74 -4.31 26.11
N ILE A 152 -8.36 -4.18 24.94
CA ILE A 152 -9.73 -3.68 24.79
C ILE A 152 -10.64 -4.71 24.13
N GLY A 153 -11.93 -4.54 24.38
CA GLY A 153 -12.98 -5.36 23.77
C GLY A 153 -13.60 -4.74 22.52
N ASP A 154 -13.19 -3.54 22.10
CA ASP A 154 -13.93 -2.80 21.07
C ASP A 154 -13.97 -3.55 19.74
N VAL A 155 -15.10 -3.43 19.07
CA VAL A 155 -15.30 -3.92 17.70
C VAL A 155 -15.58 -2.72 16.81
N LEU A 156 -14.74 -2.51 15.82
CA LEU A 156 -14.87 -1.43 14.86
C LEU A 156 -15.18 -2.00 13.48
N GLU A 157 -16.22 -1.47 12.84
CA GLU A 157 -16.57 -1.81 11.46
C GLU A 157 -16.23 -0.64 10.54
N TYR A 158 -15.48 -0.91 9.48
CA TYR A 158 -15.19 0.00 8.40
C TYR A 158 -16.03 -0.31 7.18
N THR A 159 -16.74 0.72 6.70
CA THR A 159 -17.47 0.68 5.43
C THR A 159 -16.68 1.43 4.36
N PRO A 160 -16.09 0.73 3.36
CA PRO A 160 -15.26 1.37 2.34
C PRO A 160 -16.00 2.40 1.48
N GLY A 161 -17.31 2.23 1.29
CA GLY A 161 -18.14 3.12 0.46
C GLY A 161 -18.35 4.51 1.06
N THR A 162 -18.46 4.59 2.39
CA THR A 162 -18.62 5.86 3.13
C THR A 162 -17.32 6.36 3.74
N ASP A 163 -16.26 5.53 3.75
CA ASP A 163 -14.99 5.81 4.39
C ASP A 163 -15.15 6.18 5.86
N THR A 164 -15.85 5.34 6.63
CA THR A 164 -16.16 5.58 8.04
C THR A 164 -15.99 4.33 8.89
N TRP A 165 -15.53 4.53 10.12
CA TRP A 165 -15.53 3.52 11.18
C TRP A 165 -16.74 3.71 12.09
N VAL A 166 -17.37 2.61 12.51
CA VAL A 166 -18.46 2.58 13.48
C VAL A 166 -18.08 1.64 14.63
N LEU A 167 -18.33 2.07 15.87
CA LEU A 167 -18.17 1.24 17.07
C LEU A 167 -19.41 0.36 17.25
N LEU A 168 -19.18 -0.95 17.42
CA LEU A 168 -20.19 -1.97 17.63
C LEU A 168 -20.12 -2.54 19.05
N THR A 169 -20.99 -3.51 19.38
CA THR A 169 -21.00 -4.15 20.70
C THR A 169 -19.67 -4.86 20.98
N SER A 170 -18.97 -4.42 22.03
CA SER A 170 -17.67 -4.94 22.43
C SER A 170 -17.69 -6.44 22.73
N MET A 171 -16.54 -7.08 22.52
CA MET A 171 -16.28 -8.47 22.90
C MET A 171 -16.60 -8.70 24.38
N PRO A 172 -17.21 -9.86 24.74
CA PRO A 172 -17.48 -10.21 26.13
C PRO A 172 -16.22 -10.26 27.01
N THR A 173 -15.08 -10.56 26.41
CA THR A 173 -13.77 -10.52 27.06
C THR A 173 -12.83 -9.64 26.25
N PRO A 174 -12.33 -8.54 26.82
CA PRO A 174 -11.27 -7.74 26.22
C PRO A 174 -10.04 -8.60 25.93
N CYS A 175 -9.57 -8.59 24.69
CA CYS A 175 -8.39 -9.34 24.28
C CYS A 175 -7.79 -8.76 23.00
N HIS A 176 -6.60 -9.24 22.66
CA HIS A 176 -5.91 -8.89 21.43
C HIS A 176 -5.31 -10.15 20.80
N SER A 177 -4.83 -10.06 19.56
CA SER A 177 -4.19 -11.20 18.89
C SER A 177 -5.11 -12.45 18.78
N SER A 178 -6.42 -12.24 18.72
CA SER A 178 -7.43 -13.29 18.56
C SER A 178 -7.41 -13.85 17.14
N CYS A 179 -7.79 -15.11 17.01
CA CYS A 179 -7.93 -15.77 15.74
C CYS A 179 -9.35 -15.56 15.20
N LEU A 180 -9.49 -14.98 14.00
CA LEU A 180 -10.77 -14.62 13.42
C LEU A 180 -11.09 -15.47 12.19
N ALA A 181 -12.36 -15.86 12.05
CA ALA A 181 -12.86 -16.54 10.87
C ALA A 181 -14.27 -16.06 10.51
N SER A 182 -14.47 -15.64 9.25
CA SER A 182 -15.80 -15.34 8.71
C SER A 182 -16.41 -16.61 8.12
N LEU A 183 -17.60 -17.01 8.59
CA LEU A 183 -18.30 -18.19 8.12
C LEU A 183 -19.83 -17.98 8.15
N GLY A 184 -20.47 -18.11 6.99
CA GLY A 184 -21.90 -17.84 6.85
C GLY A 184 -22.20 -16.38 7.17
N ASP A 185 -23.17 -16.15 8.05
CA ASP A 185 -23.59 -14.81 8.52
C ASP A 185 -22.85 -14.35 9.79
N ASP A 186 -21.89 -15.15 10.26
CA ASP A 186 -21.24 -14.97 11.54
C ASP A 186 -19.71 -14.80 11.41
N ILE A 187 -19.13 -14.13 12.40
CA ILE A 187 -17.69 -14.01 12.63
C ILE A 187 -17.35 -14.79 13.89
N TYR A 188 -16.39 -15.70 13.79
CA TYR A 188 -15.89 -16.50 14.90
C TYR A 188 -14.63 -15.85 15.45
N VAL A 189 -14.59 -15.70 16.78
CA VAL A 189 -13.47 -15.12 17.53
C VAL A 189 -12.95 -16.17 18.49
N LEU A 190 -11.73 -16.64 18.24
CA LEU A 190 -11.14 -17.79 18.91
C LEU A 190 -9.85 -17.37 19.63
N GLY A 191 -9.78 -17.64 20.93
CA GLY A 191 -8.61 -17.32 21.74
C GLY A 191 -8.36 -15.82 21.85
N GLY A 192 -7.08 -15.46 21.81
CA GLY A 192 -6.55 -14.13 22.07
C GLY A 192 -5.73 -14.08 23.37
N GLN A 193 -5.07 -12.97 23.61
CA GLN A 193 -4.31 -12.68 24.83
C GLN A 193 -5.07 -11.65 25.69
N LEU A 194 -5.19 -11.95 26.97
CA LEU A 194 -5.93 -11.14 27.94
C LEU A 194 -5.11 -10.01 28.55
N GLU A 195 -3.78 -10.13 28.51
CA GLU A 195 -2.80 -9.14 28.96
C GLU A 195 -1.62 -9.13 27.98
N ASP A 196 -0.75 -8.13 28.08
CA ASP A 196 0.50 -8.04 27.29
C ASP A 196 1.58 -9.02 27.80
N ASP A 197 1.16 -10.26 28.10
CA ASP A 197 1.98 -11.41 28.48
C ASP A 197 1.47 -12.64 27.72
N ALA A 198 2.36 -13.31 26.99
CA ALA A 198 2.04 -14.49 26.19
C ALA A 198 1.47 -15.67 27.02
N ALA A 199 1.73 -15.72 28.32
CA ALA A 199 1.13 -16.70 29.22
C ALA A 199 -0.39 -16.54 29.40
N THR A 200 -0.96 -15.39 29.00
CA THR A 200 -2.37 -15.03 29.19
C THR A 200 -3.27 -15.36 28.01
N ALA A 201 -2.80 -16.22 27.10
CA ALA A 201 -3.64 -16.75 26.02
C ALA A 201 -4.91 -17.41 26.58
N THR A 202 -6.06 -17.16 25.95
CA THR A 202 -7.36 -17.70 26.41
C THR A 202 -7.81 -18.89 25.56
N LYS A 203 -8.72 -19.69 26.13
CA LYS A 203 -9.48 -20.72 25.42
C LYS A 203 -10.86 -20.23 25.00
N ALA A 204 -11.22 -18.99 25.34
CA ALA A 204 -12.53 -18.44 25.04
C ALA A 204 -12.80 -18.46 23.53
N SER A 205 -14.02 -18.80 23.16
CA SER A 205 -14.48 -18.85 21.79
C SER A 205 -15.85 -18.21 21.73
N TYR A 206 -16.04 -17.38 20.72
CA TYR A 206 -17.25 -16.61 20.56
C TYR A 206 -17.67 -16.61 19.10
N ARG A 207 -18.97 -16.43 18.90
CA ARG A 207 -19.58 -16.13 17.62
C ARG A 207 -20.23 -14.77 17.70
N TYR A 208 -19.90 -13.90 16.76
CA TYR A 208 -20.46 -12.57 16.62
C TYR A 208 -21.28 -12.51 15.34
N ASN A 209 -22.51 -12.02 15.44
CA ASN A 209 -23.37 -11.79 14.28
C ASN A 209 -23.47 -10.28 14.00
N PRO A 210 -22.81 -9.76 12.95
CA PRO A 210 -22.81 -8.33 12.66
C PRO A 210 -24.20 -7.77 12.31
N SER A 211 -25.10 -8.58 11.75
CA SER A 211 -26.44 -8.13 11.36
C SER A 211 -27.34 -7.83 12.56
N THR A 212 -27.09 -8.48 13.69
CA THR A 212 -27.85 -8.31 14.93
C THR A 212 -27.05 -7.62 16.04
N ASP A 213 -25.76 -7.36 15.80
CA ASP A 213 -24.79 -6.83 16.76
C ASP A 213 -24.79 -7.62 18.10
N ARG A 214 -24.73 -8.95 18.00
CA ARG A 214 -24.85 -9.84 19.16
C ARG A 214 -23.78 -10.91 19.20
N TRP A 215 -23.39 -11.22 20.43
CA TRP A 215 -22.45 -12.26 20.78
C TRP A 215 -23.15 -13.53 21.28
N LEU A 216 -22.59 -14.67 20.91
CA LEU A 216 -22.89 -15.97 21.47
C LEU A 216 -21.60 -16.63 21.94
N ALA A 217 -21.56 -17.05 23.22
CA ALA A 217 -20.46 -17.85 23.74
C ALA A 217 -20.51 -19.27 23.17
N LEU A 218 -19.35 -19.78 22.75
CA LEU A 218 -19.18 -21.15 22.26
C LEU A 218 -18.42 -21.99 23.29
N PRO A 219 -18.42 -23.34 23.16
CA PRO A 219 -17.56 -24.19 23.97
C PRO A 219 -16.08 -23.80 23.82
N PRO A 220 -15.31 -23.74 24.92
CA PRO A 220 -13.92 -23.28 24.88
C PRO A 220 -13.04 -24.20 24.02
N LEU A 221 -11.97 -23.63 23.48
CA LEU A 221 -10.96 -24.37 22.71
C LEU A 221 -10.29 -25.46 23.56
N PRO A 222 -9.85 -26.57 22.96
CA PRO A 222 -9.10 -27.61 23.67
C PRO A 222 -7.80 -27.09 24.33
N SER A 223 -7.11 -26.15 23.66
CA SER A 223 -5.87 -25.50 24.11
C SER A 223 -5.99 -23.97 24.05
N ARG A 224 -5.14 -23.27 24.81
CA ARG A 224 -5.04 -21.80 24.75
C ARG A 224 -4.51 -21.38 23.38
N LEU A 225 -5.07 -20.31 22.82
CA LEU A 225 -4.73 -19.84 21.48
C LEU A 225 -4.47 -18.33 21.47
N SER A 226 -3.40 -17.87 20.81
CA SER A 226 -3.13 -16.47 20.53
C SER A 226 -2.12 -16.33 19.39
N GLN A 227 -2.16 -15.23 18.63
CA GLN A 227 -1.26 -14.97 17.49
C GLN A 227 -1.29 -16.07 16.41
N SER A 228 -2.46 -16.70 16.24
CA SER A 228 -2.68 -17.73 15.22
C SER A 228 -3.53 -17.18 14.08
N CYS A 229 -3.47 -17.85 12.92
CA CYS A 229 -4.27 -17.55 11.74
C CYS A 229 -5.27 -18.68 11.53
N ALA A 230 -6.56 -18.37 11.42
CA ALA A 230 -7.58 -19.35 11.04
C ALA A 230 -7.86 -19.28 9.55
N VAL A 231 -8.15 -20.43 8.96
CA VAL A 231 -8.67 -20.51 7.60
C VAL A 231 -9.98 -21.31 7.63
N VAL A 232 -10.96 -20.85 6.85
CA VAL A 232 -12.22 -21.59 6.68
C VAL A 232 -12.09 -22.51 5.47
N LEU A 233 -12.38 -23.80 5.65
CA LEU A 233 -12.46 -24.77 4.55
C LEU A 233 -13.76 -25.58 4.71
N ARG A 234 -14.58 -25.65 3.65
CA ARG A 234 -15.80 -26.49 3.61
C ARG A 234 -16.71 -26.36 4.85
N MET A 235 -17.05 -25.13 5.23
CA MET A 235 -17.90 -24.79 6.39
C MET A 235 -17.35 -25.19 7.77
N HIS A 236 -16.07 -25.52 7.86
CA HIS A 236 -15.38 -25.76 9.12
C HIS A 236 -14.25 -24.74 9.27
N VAL A 237 -14.09 -24.20 10.47
CA VAL A 237 -12.96 -23.35 10.82
C VAL A 237 -11.79 -24.27 11.17
N PHE A 238 -10.68 -24.12 10.46
CA PHE A 238 -9.43 -24.82 10.73
C PHE A 238 -8.43 -23.83 11.34
N GLU A 239 -7.72 -24.31 12.35
CA GLU A 239 -6.55 -23.69 12.95
C GLU A 239 -5.29 -24.44 12.51
#